data_AF-A0A7S1WM06-F1
#
_entry.id   AF-A0A7S1WM06-F1
#
_cell.length_a   1.000
_cell.length_b   1.000
_cell.length_c   1.000
_cell.angle_alpha   90.00
_cell.angle_beta   90.00
_cell.angle_gamma   90.00
#
_symmetry.space_group_name_H-M   'P 1'
#
loop_
_entity.id
_entity.type
_entity.pdbx_description
1 polymer ?
#
loop_
_entity_poly.entity_id
_entity_poly.type
_entity_poly.pdbx_seq_one_letter_code
_entity_poly.pdbx_strand_id
1 'polypeptide(L)'
;MAAKDGATAFMMDFALGGFSGAVAKTLTAPIERIKLVVQTQDANPKIRSGEVPRYKGIVDCGTRIYKEQGMKRFWDGNFTNCIRYFPTQAFNLAFKDTFKKMFPKYNPKTQFAQFFGANLVSGGLAAAGSLCIVYPLDYARPRLASDVGSGKKTFTGLGDCMKKTAAGPGG
;
A
#
# COMPACT_ATOMS: atom_id res chain seq x y z
N MET A 1 32.20 -4.05 -20.58
CA MET A 1 32.27 -4.37 -19.13
C MET A 1 31.42 -3.41 -18.29
N ALA A 2 31.43 -2.10 -18.55
CA ALA A 2 30.66 -1.08 -17.83
C ALA A 2 29.13 -1.27 -17.70
N ALA A 3 28.46 -1.95 -18.64
CA ALA A 3 27.01 -2.18 -18.58
C ALA A 3 26.60 -3.22 -17.50
N LYS A 4 27.48 -4.17 -17.17
CA LYS A 4 27.26 -5.13 -16.08
C LYS A 4 27.35 -4.43 -14.72
N ASP A 5 28.29 -3.50 -14.57
CA ASP A 5 28.50 -2.76 -13.31
C ASP A 5 27.30 -1.85 -13.00
N GLY A 6 26.73 -1.19 -14.01
CA GLY A 6 25.52 -0.36 -13.84
C GLY A 6 24.27 -1.17 -13.50
N ALA A 7 24.06 -2.33 -14.12
CA ALA A 7 22.94 -3.21 -13.81
C ALA A 7 23.04 -3.82 -12.40
N THR A 8 24.24 -4.22 -11.99
CA THR A 8 24.49 -4.74 -10.64
C THR A 8 24.31 -3.67 -9.58
N ALA A 9 24.81 -2.45 -9.80
CA ALA A 9 24.58 -1.31 -8.90
C ALA A 9 23.09 -0.98 -8.77
N PHE A 10 22.36 -0.93 -9.89
CA PHE A 10 20.92 -0.71 -9.89
C PHE A 10 20.16 -1.78 -9.09
N MET A 11 20.49 -3.06 -9.29
CA MET A 11 19.86 -4.17 -8.56
C MET A 11 20.18 -4.12 -7.07
N MET A 12 21.41 -3.73 -6.70
CA MET A 12 21.80 -3.50 -5.30
C MET A 12 21.00 -2.37 -4.67
N ASP A 13 20.93 -1.20 -5.32
CA ASP A 13 20.17 -0.05 -4.82
C ASP A 13 18.67 -0.37 -4.72
N PHE A 14 18.14 -1.11 -5.69
CA PHE A 14 16.75 -1.58 -5.68
C PHE A 14 16.49 -2.55 -4.52
N ALA A 15 17.39 -3.51 -4.28
CA ALA A 15 17.27 -4.46 -3.19
C ALA A 15 17.40 -3.79 -1.82
N LEU A 16 18.38 -2.89 -1.65
CA LEU A 16 18.59 -2.12 -0.41
C LEU A 16 17.41 -1.18 -0.14
N GLY A 17 16.92 -0.49 -1.18
CA GLY A 17 15.73 0.35 -1.09
C GLY A 17 14.48 -0.44 -0.73
N GLY A 18 14.30 -1.62 -1.33
CA GLY A 18 13.20 -2.53 -1.03
C GLY A 18 13.25 -3.07 0.40
N PHE A 19 14.43 -3.49 0.87
CA PHE A 19 14.63 -3.97 2.23
C PHE A 19 14.40 -2.87 3.26
N SER A 20 14.99 -1.69 3.06
CA SER A 20 14.75 -0.50 3.89
C SER A 20 13.26 -0.16 3.96
N GLY A 21 12.58 -0.16 2.81
CA GLY A 21 11.14 0.05 2.72
C GLY A 21 10.33 -0.98 3.51
N ALA A 22 10.68 -2.27 3.41
CA ALA A 22 10.02 -3.34 4.14
C ALA A 22 10.22 -3.23 5.66
N VAL A 23 11.43 -2.88 6.12
CA VAL A 23 11.72 -2.62 7.54
C VAL A 23 10.90 -1.43 8.04
N ALA A 24 10.94 -0.30 7.33
CA ALA A 24 10.16 0.88 7.68
C ALA A 24 8.66 0.56 7.76
N LYS A 25 8.10 -0.15 6.77
CA LYS A 25 6.69 -0.55 6.76
C LYS A 25 6.33 -1.49 7.90
N THR A 26 7.22 -2.41 8.26
CA THR A 26 7.02 -3.34 9.37
C THR A 26 7.01 -2.62 10.72
N LEU A 27 7.87 -1.61 10.90
CA LEU A 27 7.88 -0.77 12.11
C LEU A 27 6.61 0.09 12.20
N THR A 28 6.12 0.62 11.07
CA THR A 28 4.90 1.45 11.04
C THR A 28 3.59 0.66 10.94
N ALA A 29 3.64 -0.66 10.71
CA ALA A 29 2.45 -1.48 10.48
C ALA A 29 1.41 -1.40 11.61
N PRO A 30 1.78 -1.42 12.92
CA PRO A 30 0.80 -1.38 14.00
C PRO A 30 -0.05 -0.11 13.97
N ILE A 31 0.57 1.06 13.77
CA ILE A 31 -0.15 2.34 13.73
C ILE A 31 -0.94 2.51 12.43
N GLU A 32 -0.39 2.07 11.29
CA GLU A 32 -1.11 2.05 10.01
C GLU A 32 -2.36 1.18 10.11
N ARG A 33 -2.30 0.03 10.80
CA ARG A 33 -3.45 -0.85 11.00
C ARG A 33 -4.53 -0.19 11.86
N ILE A 34 -4.16 0.36 13.03
CA ILE A 34 -5.12 1.04 13.90
C ILE A 34 -5.85 2.16 13.13
N LYS A 35 -5.08 2.96 12.37
CA LYS A 35 -5.65 4.00 11.50
C LYS A 35 -6.64 3.41 10.50
N LEU A 36 -6.27 2.37 9.77
CA LEU A 36 -7.14 1.75 8.76
C LEU A 36 -8.42 1.18 9.37
N VAL A 37 -8.33 0.50 10.51
CA VAL A 37 -9.51 -0.06 11.21
C VAL A 37 -10.46 1.05 11.62
N VAL A 38 -9.96 2.12 12.25
CA VAL A 38 -10.79 3.27 12.67
C VAL A 38 -11.38 4.01 11.46
N GLN A 39 -10.62 4.15 10.36
CA GLN A 39 -11.11 4.81 9.15
C GLN A 39 -12.17 4.01 8.39
N THR A 40 -12.07 2.68 8.41
CA THR A 40 -12.96 1.79 7.65
C THR A 40 -14.08 1.20 8.49
N GLN A 41 -14.17 1.55 9.78
CA GLN A 41 -15.10 0.94 10.73
C GLN A 41 -16.57 1.06 10.30
N ASP A 42 -16.95 2.19 9.70
CA ASP A 42 -18.31 2.46 9.22
C ASP A 42 -18.72 1.55 8.06
N ALA A 43 -17.76 1.11 7.26
CA ALA A 43 -17.98 0.21 6.14
C ALA A 43 -17.76 -1.26 6.51
N ASN A 44 -17.29 -1.57 7.72
CA ASN A 44 -16.94 -2.92 8.11
C ASN A 44 -18.19 -3.77 8.41
N PRO A 45 -18.41 -4.90 7.71
CA PRO A 45 -19.61 -5.73 7.89
C PRO A 45 -19.82 -6.22 9.33
N LYS A 46 -18.75 -6.58 10.05
CA LYS A 46 -18.82 -7.06 11.44
C LYS A 46 -19.20 -5.97 12.44
N ILE A 47 -18.87 -4.71 12.13
CA ILE A 47 -19.24 -3.57 12.96
C ILE A 47 -20.67 -3.12 12.63
N ARG A 48 -21.04 -3.12 11.35
CA ARG A 48 -22.40 -2.78 10.90
C ARG A 48 -23.47 -3.77 11.36
N SER A 49 -23.13 -5.06 11.44
CA SER A 49 -24.02 -6.11 11.95
C SER A 49 -24.13 -6.13 13.48
N GLY A 50 -23.30 -5.37 14.19
CA GLY A 50 -23.26 -5.35 15.65
C GLY A 50 -22.47 -6.50 16.29
N GLU A 51 -21.87 -7.39 15.50
CA GLU A 51 -21.01 -8.49 16.01
C GLU A 51 -19.78 -7.95 16.75
N VAL A 52 -19.19 -6.85 16.26
CA VAL A 52 -18.08 -6.16 16.89
C VAL A 52 -18.51 -4.73 17.26
N PRO A 53 -18.41 -4.32 18.54
CA PRO A 53 -18.79 -2.97 18.91
C PRO A 53 -17.84 -1.94 18.29
N ARG A 54 -18.40 -0.77 17.95
CA ARG A 54 -17.68 0.35 17.34
C ARG A 54 -16.48 0.77 18.21
N TYR A 55 -15.37 1.14 17.57
CA TYR A 55 -14.18 1.63 18.27
C TYR A 55 -14.37 3.09 18.69
N LYS A 56 -14.03 3.41 19.94
CA LYS A 56 -14.17 4.77 20.50
C LYS A 56 -13.04 5.71 20.06
N GLY A 57 -11.94 5.17 19.55
CA GLY A 57 -10.79 5.93 19.08
C GLY A 57 -9.57 5.05 18.85
N ILE A 58 -8.42 5.67 18.60
CA ILE A 58 -7.15 4.99 18.29
C ILE A 58 -6.67 4.14 19.48
N VAL A 59 -6.71 4.69 20.70
CA VAL A 59 -6.25 3.99 21.91
C VAL A 59 -7.15 2.80 22.26
N ASP A 60 -8.47 2.98 22.15
CA ASP A 60 -9.45 1.90 22.32
C ASP A 60 -9.24 0.79 21.29
N CYS A 61 -9.10 1.15 20.01
CA CYS A 61 -8.82 0.22 18.94
C CYS A 61 -7.53 -0.58 19.17
N GLY A 62 -6.42 0.08 19.51
CA GLY A 62 -5.16 -0.59 19.80
C GLY A 62 -5.26 -1.55 21.00
N THR A 63 -5.90 -1.11 22.09
CA THR A 63 -6.08 -1.93 23.30
C THR A 63 -6.93 -3.16 23.01
N ARG A 64 -8.02 -2.99 22.25
CA ARG A 64 -8.91 -4.09 21.88
C ARG A 64 -8.26 -5.06 20.90
N ILE A 65 -7.48 -4.58 19.93
CA ILE A 65 -6.69 -5.46 19.06
C ILE A 65 -5.75 -6.34 19.89
N TYR A 66 -5.03 -5.75 20.85
CA TYR A 66 -4.11 -6.48 21.71
C TYR A 66 -4.84 -7.54 22.56
N LYS A 67 -5.97 -7.18 23.18
CA LYS A 67 -6.73 -8.07 24.08
C LYS A 67 -7.58 -9.12 23.36
N GLU A 68 -8.23 -8.76 22.25
CA GLU A 68 -9.21 -9.62 21.56
C GLU A 68 -8.58 -10.49 20.46
N GLN A 69 -7.51 -9.99 19.80
CA GLN A 69 -6.95 -10.63 18.61
C GLN A 69 -5.48 -11.05 18.81
N GLY A 70 -4.78 -10.43 19.77
CA GLY A 70 -3.40 -10.69 20.10
C GLY A 70 -2.38 -9.85 19.33
N MET A 71 -1.16 -9.76 19.88
CA MET A 71 -0.09 -8.87 19.39
C MET A 71 0.27 -9.08 17.90
N LYS A 72 0.28 -10.33 17.42
CA LYS A 72 0.65 -10.61 16.02
C LYS A 72 -0.30 -9.95 15.01
N ARG A 73 -1.55 -9.65 15.40
CA ARG A 73 -2.57 -9.10 14.51
C ARG A 73 -2.35 -7.64 14.17
N PHE A 74 -1.46 -6.92 14.86
CA PHE A 74 -1.03 -5.59 14.44
C PHE A 74 -0.36 -5.57 13.05
N TRP A 75 0.18 -6.71 12.59
CA TRP A 75 0.83 -6.84 11.29
C TRP A 75 -0.06 -7.48 10.21
N ASP A 76 -1.36 -7.64 10.46
CA ASP A 76 -2.28 -8.16 9.43
C ASP A 76 -2.29 -7.24 8.20
N GLY A 77 -2.03 -7.83 7.03
CA GLY A 77 -1.86 -7.10 5.76
C GLY A 77 -0.46 -6.49 5.54
N ASN A 78 0.46 -6.56 6.50
CA ASN A 78 1.82 -5.99 6.34
C ASN A 78 2.64 -6.73 5.27
N PHE A 79 2.46 -8.05 5.14
CA PHE A 79 3.12 -8.81 4.07
C PHE A 79 2.74 -8.28 2.68
N THR A 80 1.45 -8.05 2.43
CA THR A 80 0.95 -7.42 1.21
C THR A 80 1.50 -5.99 1.05
N ASN A 81 1.60 -5.23 2.14
CA ASN A 81 2.20 -3.88 2.13
C ASN A 81 3.67 -3.90 1.66
N CYS A 82 4.47 -4.84 2.17
CA CYS A 82 5.87 -4.98 1.79
C CYS A 82 6.00 -5.44 0.33
N ILE A 83 5.25 -6.45 -0.08
CA ILE A 83 5.26 -6.93 -1.48
C ILE A 83 4.87 -5.81 -2.44
N ARG A 84 3.83 -5.04 -2.11
CA ARG A 84 3.34 -3.94 -2.94
C ARG A 84 4.41 -2.88 -3.20
N TYR A 85 5.32 -2.66 -2.25
CA TYR A 85 6.35 -1.64 -2.40
C TYR A 85 7.25 -1.88 -3.63
N PHE A 86 7.64 -3.13 -3.88
CA PHE A 86 8.53 -3.50 -4.99
C PHE A 86 7.97 -3.15 -6.39
N PRO A 87 6.77 -3.63 -6.80
CA PRO A 87 6.21 -3.28 -8.10
C PRO A 87 5.86 -1.79 -8.17
N THR A 88 5.38 -1.16 -7.09
CA THR A 88 5.14 0.29 -7.08
C THR A 88 6.41 1.07 -7.40
N GLN A 89 7.55 0.71 -6.81
CA GLN A 89 8.82 1.41 -7.06
C GLN A 89 9.37 1.10 -8.46
N ALA A 90 9.28 -0.15 -8.90
CA ALA A 90 9.71 -0.57 -10.24
C ALA A 90 8.94 0.19 -11.34
N PHE A 91 7.60 0.25 -11.24
CA PHE A 91 6.77 0.95 -12.21
C PHE A 91 6.90 2.46 -12.10
N ASN A 92 7.02 3.02 -10.90
CA ASN A 92 7.30 4.46 -10.76
C ASN A 92 8.59 4.84 -11.47
N LEU A 93 9.66 4.05 -11.34
CA LEU A 93 10.91 4.32 -12.05
C LEU A 93 10.73 4.23 -13.56
N ALA A 94 10.16 3.13 -14.06
CA ALA A 94 9.94 2.89 -15.48
C ALA A 94 9.07 3.98 -16.14
N PHE A 95 7.99 4.39 -15.47
CA PHE A 95 7.07 5.39 -16.00
C PHE A 95 7.58 6.81 -15.83
N LYS A 96 8.22 7.15 -14.70
CA LYS A 96 8.74 8.51 -14.47
C LYS A 96 9.76 8.92 -15.53
N ASP A 97 10.65 8.03 -15.94
CA ASP A 97 11.64 8.34 -16.97
C ASP A 97 11.01 8.42 -18.37
N THR A 98 9.98 7.62 -18.63
CA THR A 98 9.25 7.64 -19.90
C THR A 98 8.41 8.92 -20.04
N PHE A 99 7.62 9.27 -19.02
CA PHE A 99 6.79 10.46 -19.05
C PHE A 99 7.62 11.74 -18.99
N LYS A 100 8.67 11.82 -18.18
CA LYS A 100 9.53 13.02 -18.15
C LYS A 100 10.19 13.34 -19.49
N LYS A 101 10.48 12.33 -20.32
CA LYS A 101 11.01 12.54 -21.68
C LYS A 101 9.96 13.05 -22.67
N MET A 102 8.68 12.84 -22.36
CA MET A 102 7.54 13.23 -23.21
C MET A 102 7.14 14.70 -23.02
N PHE A 103 7.53 15.33 -21.90
CA PHE A 103 7.24 16.74 -21.63
C PHE A 103 8.45 17.64 -21.93
N PRO A 104 8.23 18.88 -22.42
CA PRO A 104 9.29 19.86 -22.60
C PRO A 104 9.98 20.21 -21.28
N LYS A 105 11.28 20.51 -21.34
CA LYS A 105 12.03 21.01 -20.17
C LYS A 105 11.73 22.48 -19.96
N TYR A 106 10.91 22.80 -18.97
CA TYR A 106 10.63 24.17 -18.55
C TYR A 106 11.63 24.64 -17.50
N ASN A 107 12.04 25.90 -17.56
CA ASN A 107 12.93 26.48 -16.56
C ASN A 107 12.11 26.87 -15.30
N PRO A 108 12.41 26.30 -14.12
CA PRO A 108 11.63 26.52 -12.92
C PRO A 108 11.65 27.97 -12.41
N LYS A 109 12.61 28.81 -12.82
CA LYS A 109 12.73 30.20 -12.38
C LYS A 109 11.97 31.20 -13.25
N THR A 110 11.79 30.91 -14.54
CA THR A 110 11.12 31.83 -15.49
C THR A 110 9.74 31.35 -15.92
N GLN A 111 9.47 30.04 -15.84
CA GLN A 111 8.23 29.39 -16.30
C GLN A 111 7.71 28.40 -15.26
N PHE A 112 7.54 28.87 -14.02
CA PHE A 112 7.13 28.03 -12.89
C PHE A 112 5.79 27.32 -13.15
N ALA A 113 4.80 28.02 -13.71
CA ALA A 113 3.47 27.45 -13.95
C ALA A 113 3.52 26.28 -14.96
N GLN A 114 4.26 26.44 -16.07
CA GLN A 114 4.44 25.38 -17.06
C GLN A 114 5.29 24.23 -16.51
N PHE A 115 6.35 24.53 -15.76
CA PHE A 115 7.15 23.53 -15.06
C PHE A 115 6.30 22.72 -14.08
N PHE A 116 5.48 23.38 -13.25
CA PHE A 116 4.60 22.74 -12.29
C PHE A 116 3.55 21.88 -13.00
N GLY A 117 2.88 22.43 -14.02
CA GLY A 117 1.88 21.70 -14.80
C GLY A 117 2.46 20.45 -15.47
N ALA A 118 3.64 20.56 -16.10
CA ALA A 118 4.29 19.41 -16.74
C ALA A 118 4.72 18.34 -15.74
N ASN A 119 5.23 18.72 -14.57
CA ASN A 119 5.57 17.76 -13.51
C ASN A 119 4.33 17.11 -12.89
N LEU A 120 3.22 17.86 -12.76
CA LEU A 120 1.97 17.36 -12.25
C LEU A 120 1.34 16.35 -13.21
N VAL A 121 1.26 16.67 -14.50
CA VAL A 121 0.70 15.75 -15.52
C VAL A 121 1.59 14.53 -15.68
N SER A 122 2.92 14.69 -15.77
CA SER A 122 3.84 13.54 -15.87
C SER A 122 3.78 12.64 -14.62
N GLY A 123 3.71 13.23 -13.43
CA GLY A 123 3.55 12.49 -12.18
C GLY A 123 2.21 11.76 -12.11
N GLY A 124 1.11 12.43 -12.51
CA GLY A 124 -0.23 11.87 -12.55
C GLY A 124 -0.35 10.68 -13.51
N LEU A 125 0.20 10.81 -14.73
CA LEU A 125 0.21 9.73 -15.72
C LEU A 125 1.07 8.55 -15.27
N ALA A 126 2.24 8.80 -14.67
CA ALA A 126 3.08 7.75 -14.10
C ALA A 126 2.38 7.00 -12.96
N ALA A 127 1.67 7.74 -12.09
CA ALA A 127 0.89 7.16 -11.00
C ALA A 127 -0.29 6.34 -11.53
N ALA A 128 -1.03 6.85 -12.52
CA ALA A 128 -2.15 6.15 -13.14
C ALA A 128 -1.68 4.84 -13.81
N GLY A 129 -0.60 4.89 -14.60
CA GLY A 129 -0.01 3.71 -15.22
C GLY A 129 0.46 2.67 -14.21
N SER A 130 1.10 3.11 -13.12
CA SER A 130 1.51 2.23 -12.02
C SER A 130 0.30 1.60 -11.33
N LEU A 131 -0.77 2.39 -11.11
CA LEU A 131 -1.97 1.94 -10.43
C LEU A 131 -2.69 0.85 -11.24
N CYS A 132 -2.76 0.96 -12.58
CA CYS A 132 -3.36 -0.07 -13.42
C CYS A 132 -2.78 -1.48 -13.17
N ILE A 133 -1.51 -1.57 -12.79
CA ILE A 133 -0.83 -2.84 -12.54
C ILE A 133 -0.88 -3.22 -11.05
N VAL A 134 -0.71 -2.24 -10.17
CA VAL A 134 -0.55 -2.48 -8.73
C VAL A 134 -1.89 -2.49 -7.97
N TYR A 135 -2.99 -2.05 -8.59
CA TYR A 135 -4.31 -1.94 -7.95
C TYR A 135 -4.77 -3.21 -7.21
N PRO A 136 -4.57 -4.44 -7.71
CA PRO A 136 -4.95 -5.65 -6.96
C PRO A 136 -4.27 -5.75 -5.59
N LEU A 137 -3.01 -5.31 -5.47
CA LEU A 137 -2.28 -5.29 -4.21
C LEU A 137 -2.76 -4.14 -3.31
N ASP A 138 -3.06 -2.97 -3.90
CA ASP A 138 -3.67 -1.84 -3.19
C ASP A 138 -5.05 -2.16 -2.65
N TYR A 139 -5.83 -3.00 -3.35
CA TYR A 139 -7.14 -3.46 -2.94
C TYR A 139 -7.06 -4.47 -1.78
N ALA A 140 -6.18 -5.47 -1.90
CA ALA A 140 -6.10 -6.55 -0.92
C ALA A 140 -5.59 -6.08 0.46
N ARG A 141 -4.68 -5.09 0.50
CA ARG A 141 -4.04 -4.65 1.73
C ARG A 141 -5.03 -4.04 2.75
N PRO A 142 -5.90 -3.07 2.41
CA PRO A 142 -6.94 -2.57 3.31
C PRO A 142 -7.93 -3.63 3.77
N ARG A 143 -8.32 -4.58 2.90
CA ARG A 143 -9.25 -5.68 3.25
C ARG A 143 -8.65 -6.65 4.28
N LEU A 144 -7.36 -6.95 4.16
CA LEU A 144 -6.63 -7.77 5.14
C LEU A 144 -6.41 -7.01 6.46
N ALA A 145 -6.12 -5.70 6.38
CA ALA A 145 -5.84 -4.88 7.55
C ALA A 145 -7.09 -4.52 8.37
N SER A 146 -8.25 -4.37 7.71
CA SER A 146 -9.52 -4.01 8.33
C SER A 146 -10.28 -5.20 8.92
N ASP A 147 -9.74 -6.43 8.86
CA ASP A 147 -10.38 -7.58 9.51
C ASP A 147 -10.35 -7.39 11.04
N VAL A 148 -11.52 -7.56 11.65
CA VAL A 148 -11.79 -7.34 13.08
C VAL A 148 -12.53 -8.52 13.70
N GLY A 149 -12.57 -8.57 15.03
CA GLY A 149 -13.16 -9.66 15.81
C GLY A 149 -12.15 -10.76 16.16
N SER A 150 -12.49 -11.53 17.20
CA SER A 150 -11.70 -12.67 17.70
C SER A 150 -11.97 -13.98 16.96
N GLY A 151 -12.98 -14.00 16.08
CA GLY A 151 -13.39 -15.16 15.28
C GLY A 151 -12.43 -15.51 14.14
N LYS A 152 -12.89 -16.38 13.23
CA LYS A 152 -12.12 -16.76 12.03
C LYS A 152 -11.82 -15.52 11.18
N LYS A 153 -10.58 -15.44 10.69
CA LYS A 153 -10.15 -14.40 9.77
C LYS A 153 -11.01 -14.44 8.51
N THR A 154 -11.48 -13.28 8.06
CA THR A 154 -12.24 -13.15 6.80
C THR A 154 -11.37 -13.54 5.61
N PHE A 155 -10.10 -13.12 5.66
CA PHE A 155 -9.07 -13.45 4.69
C PHE A 155 -7.82 -13.99 5.39
N THR A 156 -7.34 -15.13 4.93
CA THR A 156 -6.13 -15.77 5.49
C THR A 156 -4.84 -15.11 4.97
N GLY A 157 -4.89 -14.51 3.78
CA GLY A 157 -3.76 -13.81 3.17
C GLY A 157 -4.10 -13.20 1.81
N LEU A 158 -3.08 -12.68 1.12
CA LEU A 158 -3.22 -12.00 -0.17
C LEU A 158 -3.89 -12.88 -1.24
N GLY A 159 -3.42 -14.11 -1.43
CA GLY A 159 -3.97 -15.03 -2.43
C GLY A 159 -5.43 -15.41 -2.15
N ASP A 160 -5.77 -15.64 -0.89
CA ASP A 160 -7.14 -15.93 -0.45
C ASP A 160 -8.06 -14.71 -0.66
N CYS A 161 -7.58 -13.51 -0.35
CA CYS A 161 -8.30 -12.26 -0.63
C CYS A 161 -8.60 -12.11 -2.12
N MET A 162 -7.59 -12.25 -2.99
CA MET A 162 -7.79 -12.11 -4.43
C MET A 162 -8.73 -13.19 -4.99
N LYS A 163 -8.59 -14.44 -4.53
CA LYS A 163 -9.43 -15.56 -4.98
C LYS A 163 -10.89 -15.39 -4.56
N LYS A 164 -11.15 -15.04 -3.29
CA LYS A 164 -12.52 -14.81 -2.79
C LYS A 164 -13.17 -13.60 -3.45
N THR A 165 -12.42 -12.51 -3.65
CA THR A 165 -12.93 -11.34 -4.38
C THR A 165 -13.25 -11.66 -5.83
N ALA A 166 -12.41 -12.47 -6.52
CA ALA A 166 -12.64 -12.87 -7.90
C ALA A 166 -13.82 -13.84 -8.07
N ALA A 167 -14.13 -14.65 -7.05
CA ALA A 167 -15.22 -15.63 -7.06
C ALA A 167 -16.63 -15.00 -6.92
N GLY A 168 -16.74 -13.67 -6.84
CA GLY A 168 -18.01 -12.98 -6.63
C GLY A 168 -18.39 -12.83 -5.15
N PRO A 169 -19.55 -12.26 -4.81
CA PRO A 169 -19.85 -11.75 -3.48
C PRO A 169 -20.02 -12.90 -2.46
N GLY A 170 -18.90 -13.30 -1.89
CA GLY A 170 -18.77 -14.16 -0.71
C GLY A 170 -17.80 -13.51 0.29
N GLY A 171 -18.17 -12.32 0.80
CA GLY A 171 -17.52 -11.65 1.94
C GLY A 171 -16.63 -10.46 1.63
#